data_AF-A0A402DMR3-F1
#
_entry.id   AF-A0A402DMR3-F1
#
_cell.length_a   1.000
_cell.length_b   1.000
_cell.length_c   1.000
_cell.angle_alpha   90.00
_cell.angle_beta   90.00
_cell.angle_gamma   90.00
#
_symmetry.space_group_name_H-M   'P 1'
#
loop_
_entity.id
_entity.type
_entity.pdbx_description
1 polymer ?
#
loop_
_entity_poly.entity_id
_entity_poly.type
_entity_poly.pdbx_seq_one_letter_code
_entity_poly.pdbx_strand_id
1 'polypeptide(L)'
;MAERDESPQIRWYRARTKLALGQALQALRQGVGATQDDLASRAGTSRPHLSRVERGTSPQLDTLMAYVDVSGYELLLVPRGSVVRVEPPR
;
A
#
# COMPACT_ATOMS: atom_id res chain seq x y z
N MET A 1 -22.40 24.89 7.55
CA MET A 1 -20.99 24.50 7.77
C MET A 1 -21.05 23.04 8.18
N ALA A 2 -20.98 22.11 7.22
CA ALA A 2 -21.15 20.68 7.50
C ALA A 2 -19.83 20.14 8.03
N GLU A 3 -19.88 19.65 9.26
CA GLU A 3 -18.83 18.89 9.93
C GLU A 3 -18.47 17.71 9.01
N ARG A 4 -17.29 17.79 8.36
CA ARG A 4 -16.77 16.66 7.60
C ARG A 4 -16.43 15.61 8.64
N ASP A 5 -17.06 14.45 8.55
CA ASP A 5 -16.66 13.27 9.29
C ASP A 5 -15.23 12.91 8.87
N GLU A 6 -14.25 13.48 9.56
CA GLU A 6 -12.80 13.25 9.40
C GLU A 6 -12.35 11.99 10.16
N SER A 7 -13.28 11.07 10.45
CA SER A 7 -12.92 9.76 10.96
C SER A 7 -12.02 9.08 9.91
N PRO A 8 -10.77 8.67 10.26
CA PRO A 8 -9.91 7.97 9.32
C PRO A 8 -10.60 6.68 8.89
N GLN A 9 -11.14 6.68 7.67
CA GLN A 9 -11.70 5.47 7.06
C GLN A 9 -10.58 4.45 6.97
N ILE A 10 -10.66 3.40 7.79
CA ILE A 10 -9.73 2.27 7.74
C ILE A 10 -9.84 1.63 6.35
N ARG A 11 -8.89 1.99 5.48
CA ARG A 11 -8.81 1.42 4.13
C ARG A 11 -7.95 0.17 4.20
N TRP A 12 -8.58 -0.99 4.13
CA TRP A 12 -7.89 -2.25 3.88
C TRP A 12 -7.93 -2.57 2.39
N TYR A 13 -6.90 -3.26 1.90
CA TYR A 13 -6.76 -3.62 0.50
C TYR A 13 -6.67 -5.13 0.37
N ARG A 14 -7.40 -5.69 -0.61
CA ARG A 14 -7.28 -7.10 -0.99
C ARG A 14 -6.74 -7.23 -2.39
N ALA A 15 -5.49 -7.65 -2.50
CA ALA A 15 -4.86 -7.95 -3.78
C ALA A 15 -4.85 -9.46 -4.06
N ARG A 16 -5.35 -9.87 -5.22
CA ARG A 16 -5.24 -11.24 -5.75
C ARG A 16 -4.47 -11.34 -7.07
N THR A 17 -4.08 -10.19 -7.62
CA THR A 17 -3.33 -10.06 -8.86
C THR A 17 -2.22 -9.05 -8.66
N LYS A 18 -1.19 -9.08 -9.52
CA LYS A 18 -0.11 -8.09 -9.47
C LYS A 18 -0.63 -6.67 -9.69
N LEU A 19 -1.59 -6.49 -10.59
CA LEU A 19 -2.23 -5.19 -10.83
C LEU A 19 -2.96 -4.67 -9.59
N ALA A 20 -3.77 -5.52 -8.94
CA ALA A 20 -4.47 -5.12 -7.72
C ALA A 20 -3.50 -4.81 -6.58
N LEU A 21 -2.38 -5.54 -6.49
CA LEU A 21 -1.31 -5.24 -5.53
C LEU A 21 -0.66 -3.88 -5.85
N GLY A 22 -0.26 -3.64 -7.10
CA GLY A 22 0.32 -2.37 -7.53
C GLY A 22 -0.57 -1.17 -7.23
N GLN A 23 -1.88 -1.28 -7.51
CA GLN A 23 -2.86 -0.24 -7.20
C GLN A 23 -3.04 -0.03 -5.70
N ALA A 24 -3.02 -1.10 -4.89
CA ALA A 24 -3.04 -0.98 -3.44
C ALA A 24 -1.79 -0.24 -2.94
N LEU A 25 -0.59 -0.64 -3.38
CA LEU A 25 0.67 0.01 -3.02
C LEU A 25 0.70 1.50 -3.42
N GLN A 26 0.19 1.83 -4.61
CA GLN A 26 0.04 3.21 -5.04
C GLN A 26 -0.87 4.02 -4.10
N ALA A 27 -2.02 3.46 -3.73
CA ALA A 27 -2.97 4.11 -2.84
C ALA A 27 -2.40 4.29 -1.43
N LEU A 28 -1.67 3.29 -0.91
CA LEU A 28 -0.96 3.35 0.36
C LEU A 28 0.07 4.49 0.38
N ARG A 29 0.92 4.57 -0.65
CA ARG A 29 1.92 5.64 -0.78
C ARG A 29 1.27 7.02 -0.84
N GLN A 30 0.21 7.16 -1.66
CA GLN A 30 -0.52 8.42 -1.78
C GLN A 30 -1.25 8.82 -0.49
N GLY A 31 -1.74 7.85 0.27
CA GLY A 31 -2.42 8.09 1.55
C GLY A 31 -1.55 8.76 2.60
N VAL A 32 -0.22 8.54 2.53
CA VAL A 32 0.76 9.21 3.39
C VAL A 32 1.46 10.40 2.71
N GLY A 33 1.01 10.81 1.52
CA GLY A 33 1.55 11.97 0.81
C GLY A 33 2.94 11.77 0.19
N ALA A 34 3.49 10.56 0.19
CA ALA A 34 4.81 10.30 -0.37
C ALA A 34 4.80 10.29 -1.90
N THR A 35 5.82 10.84 -2.55
CA THR A 35 6.00 10.72 -4.00
C THR A 35 6.67 9.40 -4.37
N GLN A 36 6.64 9.05 -5.66
CA GLN A 36 7.42 7.90 -6.15
C GLN A 36 8.93 8.11 -5.96
N ASP A 37 9.42 9.35 -6.01
CA ASP A 37 10.85 9.62 -5.81
C ASP A 37 11.26 9.46 -4.34
N ASP A 38 10.42 9.89 -3.40
CA ASP A 38 10.66 9.72 -1.96
C ASP A 38 10.74 8.24 -1.59
N LEU A 39 9.77 7.45 -2.06
CA LEU A 39 9.74 6.03 -1.78
C LEU A 39 10.86 5.28 -2.49
N ALA A 40 11.21 5.66 -3.72
CA ALA A 40 12.29 5.03 -4.46
C ALA A 40 13.62 5.18 -3.71
N SER A 41 13.87 6.38 -3.18
CA SER A 41 15.06 6.68 -2.37
C SER A 41 15.11 5.83 -1.11
N ARG A 42 14.00 5.73 -0.37
CA ARG A 42 13.90 4.91 0.85
C ARG A 42 14.05 3.41 0.57
N ALA A 43 13.51 2.94 -0.55
CA ALA A 43 13.52 1.54 -0.96
C ALA A 43 14.80 1.13 -1.72
N GLY A 44 15.79 2.03 -1.88
CA GLY A 44 17.01 1.74 -2.63
C GLY A 44 16.76 1.37 -4.10
N THR A 45 15.74 1.98 -4.72
CA THR A 45 15.31 1.66 -6.09
C THR A 45 15.08 2.92 -6.93
N SER A 46 14.53 2.78 -8.14
CA SER A 46 14.29 3.90 -9.05
C SER A 46 12.80 4.23 -9.21
N ARG A 47 12.48 5.51 -9.40
CA ARG A 47 11.12 5.99 -9.68
C ARG A 47 10.47 5.28 -10.89
N PRO A 48 11.15 5.05 -12.04
CA PRO A 48 10.58 4.27 -13.14
C PRO A 48 10.24 2.82 -12.73
N HIS A 49 11.04 2.20 -11.86
CA HIS A 49 10.72 0.88 -11.32
C HIS A 49 9.45 0.93 -10.47
N LEU A 50 9.33 1.88 -9.54
CA LEU A 50 8.10 2.05 -8.75
C LEU A 50 6.87 2.31 -9.63
N SER A 51 7.01 3.14 -10.65
CA SER A 51 5.96 3.40 -11.63
C SER A 51 5.48 2.13 -12.33
N ARG A 52 6.39 1.19 -12.65
CA ARG A 52 6.02 -0.12 -13.20
C ARG A 52 5.37 -1.02 -12.15
N VAL A 53 5.86 -1.01 -10.90
CA VAL A 53 5.27 -1.79 -9.80
C VAL A 53 3.83 -1.39 -9.57
N GLU A 54 3.56 -0.09 -9.47
CA GLU A 54 2.21 0.45 -9.28
C GLU A 54 1.26 0.12 -10.44
N ARG A 55 1.79 -0.10 -11.65
CA ARG A 55 1.05 -0.59 -12.82
C ARG A 55 0.95 -2.13 -12.92
N GLY A 56 1.37 -2.86 -11.90
CA GLY A 56 1.15 -4.31 -11.81
C GLY A 56 2.28 -5.20 -12.33
N THR A 57 3.51 -4.68 -12.42
CA THR A 57 4.70 -5.55 -12.57
C THR A 57 5.11 -6.15 -11.22
N SER A 58 5.92 -7.21 -11.25
CA SER A 58 6.40 -7.84 -10.01
C SER A 58 7.35 -6.89 -9.25
N PRO A 59 7.03 -6.48 -8.01
CA PRO A 59 7.99 -5.80 -7.16
C PRO A 59 9.07 -6.77 -6.66
N GLN A 60 10.25 -6.24 -6.34
CA GLN A 60 11.17 -6.91 -5.42
C GLN A 60 10.57 -6.92 -4.02
N LEU A 61 10.93 -7.92 -3.21
CA LEU A 61 10.40 -8.03 -1.84
C LEU A 61 10.73 -6.79 -1.00
N ASP A 62 11.94 -6.25 -1.10
CA ASP A 62 12.35 -5.04 -0.36
C ASP A 62 11.52 -3.82 -0.77
N THR A 63 11.21 -3.68 -2.08
CA THR A 63 10.31 -2.64 -2.56
C THR A 63 8.91 -2.79 -1.96
N LEU A 64 8.37 -4.01 -1.93
CA LEU A 64 7.07 -4.28 -1.31
C LEU A 64 7.07 -3.93 0.18
N MET A 65 8.09 -4.34 0.92
CA MET A 65 8.22 -4.06 2.35
C MET A 65 8.37 -2.56 2.63
N ALA A 66 9.07 -1.82 1.77
CA ALA A 66 9.18 -0.36 1.89
C ALA A 66 7.84 0.35 1.75
N TYR A 67 6.96 -0.06 0.83
CA TYR A 67 5.59 0.48 0.74
C TYR A 67 4.80 0.24 2.03
N VAL A 68 4.87 -0.99 2.56
CA VAL A 68 4.14 -1.40 3.76
C VAL A 68 4.59 -0.60 4.98
N ASP A 69 5.91 -0.48 5.17
CA ASP A 69 6.54 0.27 6.26
C ASP A 69 6.23 1.78 6.20
N VAL A 70 6.48 2.43 5.06
CA VAL A 70 6.22 3.87 4.83
C VAL A 70 4.79 4.26 5.11
N SER A 71 3.85 3.38 4.77
CA SER A 71 2.43 3.66 4.89
C SER A 71 1.85 3.30 6.26
N GLY A 72 2.62 2.64 7.14
CA GLY A 72 2.14 2.17 8.44
C GLY A 72 1.13 1.02 8.33
N TYR A 73 1.30 0.16 7.33
CA TYR A 73 0.44 -1.00 7.08
C TYR A 73 1.16 -2.30 7.47
N GLU A 74 0.39 -3.38 7.54
CA GLU A 74 0.90 -4.75 7.64
C GLU A 74 0.43 -5.59 6.45
N LEU A 75 1.25 -6.56 6.04
CA LEU A 75 0.86 -7.55 5.03
C LEU A 75 0.41 -8.85 5.70
N LEU A 76 -0.86 -9.21 5.51
CA LEU A 76 -1.44 -10.44 6.04
C LEU A 76 -1.64 -11.47 4.91
N LEU A 77 -1.11 -12.69 5.11
CA LEU A 77 -1.37 -13.83 4.23
C LEU A 77 -2.51 -14.67 4.81
N VAL A 78 -3.59 -14.84 4.04
CA VAL A 78 -4.80 -15.51 4.51
C VAL A 78 -5.29 -16.56 3.50
N PRO A 79 -5.83 -17.72 3.96
CA PRO A 79 -6.44 -18.70 3.06
C PRO A 79 -7.58 -18.09 2.23
N ARG A 80 -7.78 -18.61 1.02
CA ARG A 80 -8.92 -18.20 0.18
C ARG A 80 -10.23 -18.51 0.88
N GLY A 81 -11.18 -17.57 0.85
CA GLY A 81 -12.48 -17.70 1.53
C GLY A 81 -12.49 -17.25 2.99
N SER A 82 -11.33 -16.94 3.59
CA SER A 82 -11.27 -16.44 4.96
C SER A 82 -11.98 -15.09 5.10
N VAL A 83 -12.66 -14.92 6.23
CA VAL A 83 -13.14 -13.61 6.70
C VAL A 83 -12.04 -13.00 7.56
N VAL A 84 -11.52 -11.84 7.14
CA VAL A 84 -10.51 -11.09 7.90
C VAL A 84 -11.21 -9.95 8.62
N ARG A 85 -11.06 -9.89 9.95
CA ARG A 85 -11.48 -8.74 10.75
C ARG A 85 -10.22 -7.97 11.13
N VAL A 86 -10.16 -6.70 10.74
CA VAL A 86 -9.09 -5.78 11.12
C VAL A 86 -9.69 -4.80 12.11
N GLU A 87 -9.14 -4.77 13.31
CA GLU A 87 -9.50 -3.81 14.35
C GLU A 87 -8.43 -2.73 14.41
N PRO A 88 -8.78 -1.44 14.56
CA PRO A 88 -7.79 -0.39 14.71
C PRO A 88 -6.93 -0.63 15.97
N PRO A 89 -5.64 -0.25 15.95
CA PRO A 89 -4.80 -0.33 17.13
C PRO A 89 -5.42 0.50 18.28
N ARG A 90 -5.33 -0.02 19.50
CA ARG A 90 -5.79 0.65 20.72
C ARG A 90 -4.83 1.76 21.14
#